data_AF-A0A0T1XR11-F1
#
_entry.id   AF-A0A0T1XR11-F1
#
_cell.length_a   1.000
_cell.length_b   1.000
_cell.length_c   1.000
_cell.angle_alpha   90.00
_cell.angle_beta   90.00
_cell.angle_gamma   90.00
#
_symmetry.space_group_name_H-M   'P 1'
#
loop_
_entity.id
_entity.type
_entity.pdbx_description
1 polymer ?
#
loop_
_entity_poly.entity_id
_entity_poly.type
_entity_poly.pdbx_seq_one_letter_code
_entity_poly.pdbx_strand_id
1 'polypeptide(L)'
;MTDYQPRYKWRVTWPDEGDKDSWQTDFRGWDGERPVGRIRYEPHGPKKGFWHWSGHGGRVRERLTPHYGYAPTARDASRKVEEYYSHLMAHNGLADGNP
;
A
#
# COMPACT_ATOMS: atom_id res chain seq x y z
N MET A 1 -15.29 17.29 7.24
CA MET A 1 -14.52 16.52 6.24
C MET A 1 -14.14 15.22 6.90
N THR A 2 -14.74 14.11 6.48
CA THR A 2 -14.42 12.78 7.01
C THR A 2 -12.99 12.41 6.62
N ASP A 3 -12.12 12.27 7.60
CA ASP A 3 -10.73 11.86 7.40
C ASP A 3 -10.70 10.38 6.97
N TYR A 4 -9.94 10.07 5.91
CA TYR A 4 -9.88 8.72 5.35
C TYR A 4 -9.31 7.73 6.38
N GLN A 5 -9.91 6.55 6.49
CA GLN A 5 -9.34 5.43 7.25
C GLN A 5 -9.03 4.28 6.30
N PRO A 6 -7.81 3.69 6.37
CA PRO A 6 -7.47 2.52 5.56
C PRO A 6 -8.45 1.38 5.79
N ARG A 7 -8.88 0.73 4.70
CA ARG A 7 -9.85 -0.39 4.74
C ARG A 7 -9.19 -1.69 5.16
N TYR A 8 -7.91 -1.87 4.84
CA TYR A 8 -7.19 -3.12 5.10
C TYR A 8 -6.22 -3.00 6.28
N LYS A 9 -5.81 -4.15 6.81
CA LYS A 9 -4.82 -4.21 7.89
C LYS A 9 -3.42 -3.95 7.32
N TRP A 10 -2.82 -2.84 7.73
CA TRP A 10 -1.44 -2.49 7.42
C TRP A 10 -0.51 -2.93 8.55
N ARG A 11 0.59 -3.60 8.19
CA ARG A 11 1.60 -4.09 9.14
C ARG A 11 2.98 -3.58 8.73
N VAL A 12 3.79 -3.19 9.72
CA VAL A 12 5.19 -2.80 9.50
C VAL A 12 5.95 -4.01 8.94
N THR A 13 6.78 -3.80 7.92
CA THR A 13 7.55 -4.91 7.30
C THR A 13 8.89 -5.19 7.98
N TRP A 14 9.43 -4.24 8.75
CA TRP A 14 10.74 -4.35 9.43
C TRP A 14 10.61 -4.02 10.92
N PRO A 15 10.70 -5.03 11.80
CA PRO A 15 10.73 -4.83 13.25
C PRO A 15 12.11 -5.03 13.89
N ASP A 16 13.21 -5.14 13.11
CA ASP A 16 14.53 -5.46 13.65
C ASP A 16 15.04 -4.39 14.64
N GLU A 17 15.71 -4.82 15.72
CA GLU A 17 16.25 -3.94 16.78
C GLU A 17 17.22 -2.86 16.27
N GLY A 18 17.90 -3.13 15.14
CA GLY A 18 18.79 -2.17 14.48
C GLY A 18 18.06 -1.03 13.75
N ASP A 19 16.76 -1.19 13.50
CA ASP A 19 15.88 -0.23 12.82
C ASP A 19 14.93 0.49 13.78
N LYS A 20 15.21 0.46 15.09
CA LYS A 20 14.45 1.14 16.15
C LYS A 20 14.21 2.64 15.92
N ASP A 21 15.08 3.28 15.13
CA ASP A 21 14.99 4.70 14.75
C ASP A 21 14.37 4.90 13.34
N SER A 22 14.15 3.81 12.59
CA SER A 22 13.38 3.78 11.34
C SER A 22 11.89 3.68 11.68
N TRP A 23 11.34 4.78 12.18
CA TRP A 23 9.96 4.84 12.65
C TRP A 23 8.97 4.44 11.55
N GLN A 24 8.53 3.18 11.54
CA GLN A 24 7.32 2.73 10.84
C GLN A 24 7.21 3.35 9.44
N THR A 25 8.31 3.35 8.69
CA THR A 25 8.40 4.01 7.39
C THR A 25 8.06 3.07 6.26
N ASP A 26 7.70 1.82 6.56
CA ASP A 26 7.41 0.78 5.58
C ASP A 26 6.29 -0.13 6.08
N PHE A 27 5.22 -0.20 5.31
CA PHE A 27 4.06 -1.01 5.65
C PHE A 27 3.61 -1.85 4.47
N ARG A 28 3.08 -3.03 4.78
CA ARG A 28 2.37 -3.89 3.84
C ARG A 28 0.92 -4.09 4.25
N GLY A 29 0.01 -3.87 3.32
CA GLY A 29 -1.43 -4.07 3.46
C GLY A 29 -1.82 -5.49 3.05
N TRP A 30 -2.78 -6.06 3.78
CA TRP A 30 -3.26 -7.43 3.58
C TRP A 30 -4.79 -7.51 3.58
N ASP A 31 -5.30 -8.32 2.65
CA ASP A 31 -6.70 -8.74 2.54
C ASP A 31 -6.75 -10.25 2.80
N GLY A 32 -7.04 -10.63 4.05
CA GLY A 32 -6.81 -11.99 4.52
C GLY A 32 -5.34 -12.39 4.31
N GLU A 33 -5.09 -13.39 3.47
CA GLU A 33 -3.74 -13.84 3.07
C GLU A 33 -3.22 -13.16 1.79
N ARG A 34 -4.05 -12.36 1.11
CA ARG A 34 -3.66 -11.70 -0.15
C ARG A 34 -2.94 -10.38 0.13
N PRO A 35 -1.78 -10.14 -0.49
CA PRO A 35 -1.11 -8.85 -0.36
C PRO A 35 -1.83 -7.78 -1.19
N VAL A 36 -2.30 -6.72 -0.53
CA VAL A 36 -2.97 -5.56 -1.14
C VAL A 36 -1.92 -4.62 -1.72
N GLY A 37 -0.85 -4.35 -0.96
CA GLY A 37 0.29 -3.58 -1.45
C GLY A 37 1.27 -3.14 -0.38
N ARG A 38 2.21 -2.27 -0.74
CA ARG A 38 3.24 -1.74 0.17
C ARG A 38 3.36 -0.24 0.02
N ILE A 39 3.53 0.46 1.14
CA ILE A 39 3.86 1.88 1.19
C ILE A 39 5.17 2.06 1.93
N ARG A 40 6.01 2.99 1.47
CA ARG A 40 7.29 3.31 2.09
C ARG A 40 7.60 4.79 2.03
N TYR A 41 8.03 5.39 3.13
CA TYR A 41 8.53 6.76 3.16
C TYR A 41 9.90 6.84 2.49
N GLU A 42 10.11 7.87 1.69
CA GLU A 42 11.38 8.13 1.03
C GLU A 42 12.17 9.20 1.83
N PRO A 43 13.21 8.82 2.59
CA PRO A 43 13.99 9.76 3.40
C PRO A 43 15.00 10.56 2.57
N HIS A 44 15.30 10.11 1.35
CA HIS A 44 16.36 10.66 0.50
C HIS A 44 15.93 10.75 -0.97
N GLY A 45 16.74 11.44 -1.79
CA GLY A 45 16.52 11.55 -3.23
C GLY A 45 15.46 12.58 -3.66
N PRO A 46 15.12 12.62 -4.97
CA PRO A 46 14.24 13.64 -5.55
C PRO A 46 12.79 13.61 -5.05
N LYS A 47 12.37 12.49 -4.43
CA LYS A 47 11.05 12.31 -3.82
C LYS A 47 11.12 12.25 -2.29
N LYS A 48 12.19 12.79 -1.70
CA LYS A 48 12.32 12.96 -0.26
C LYS A 48 11.07 13.59 0.33
N GLY A 49 10.55 13.02 1.42
CA GLY A 49 9.35 13.51 2.08
C GLY A 49 8.04 12.92 1.55
N PHE A 50 8.08 12.16 0.47
CA PHE A 50 6.91 11.46 -0.06
C PHE A 50 6.89 10.00 0.37
N TRP A 51 5.70 9.42 0.31
CA TRP A 51 5.45 8.00 0.46
C TRP A 51 5.34 7.36 -0.92
N HIS A 52 6.28 6.48 -1.24
CA HIS A 52 6.17 5.58 -2.37
C HIS A 52 5.08 4.53 -2.07
N TRP A 53 4.19 4.29 -3.02
CA TRP A 53 3.17 3.26 -2.93
C TRP A 53 3.31 2.27 -4.07
N SER A 54 3.00 1.00 -3.81
CA SER A 54 2.96 -0.06 -4.82
C SER A 54 1.76 -0.96 -4.57
N GLY A 55 0.92 -1.11 -5.59
CA GLY A 55 -0.25 -1.95 -5.60
C GLY A 55 0.09 -3.40 -5.95
N HIS A 56 -0.49 -4.32 -5.19
CA HIS A 56 -0.35 -5.76 -5.37
C HIS A 56 -1.73 -6.38 -5.60
N GLY A 57 -1.80 -7.71 -5.59
CA GLY A 57 -3.06 -8.45 -5.64
C GLY A 57 -2.88 -9.95 -5.73
N GLY A 58 -1.72 -10.47 -5.30
CA GLY A 58 -1.36 -11.88 -5.46
C GLY A 58 -1.33 -12.33 -6.93
N ARG A 59 -1.89 -13.51 -7.18
CA ARG A 59 -1.94 -14.16 -8.50
C ARG A 59 -3.20 -13.74 -9.24
N VAL A 60 -3.02 -12.80 -10.18
CA VAL A 60 -4.07 -12.28 -11.07
C VAL A 60 -3.70 -12.57 -12.53
N ARG A 61 -4.69 -12.59 -13.42
CA ARG A 61 -4.47 -12.84 -14.85
C ARG A 61 -3.80 -11.64 -15.53
N GLU A 62 -4.24 -10.44 -15.20
CA GLU A 62 -3.77 -9.20 -15.80
C GLU A 62 -3.51 -8.12 -14.74
N ARG A 63 -2.43 -7.36 -14.92
CA ARG A 63 -2.02 -6.27 -14.04
C ARG A 63 -2.39 -4.93 -14.66
N LEU A 64 -2.86 -4.00 -13.83
CA LEU A 64 -3.17 -2.63 -14.25
C LEU A 64 -1.96 -1.71 -14.11
N THR A 65 -1.92 -0.66 -14.92
CA THR A 65 -0.93 0.42 -14.80
C THR A 65 -1.63 1.78 -14.63
N PRO A 66 -1.08 2.71 -13.83
CA PRO A 66 0.11 2.56 -13.00
C PRO A 66 -0.17 1.73 -11.75
N HIS A 67 0.79 0.86 -11.38
CA HIS A 67 0.74 0.04 -10.17
C HIS A 67 1.63 0.58 -9.04
N TYR A 68 2.26 1.74 -9.24
CA TYR A 68 3.05 2.42 -8.22
C TYR A 68 3.06 3.93 -8.43
N GLY A 69 3.49 4.66 -7.42
CA GLY A 69 3.63 6.11 -7.48
C GLY A 69 4.07 6.70 -6.15
N TYR A 70 3.85 8.00 -6.00
CA TYR A 70 4.18 8.74 -4.77
C TYR A 70 2.97 9.50 -4.27
N ALA A 71 2.86 9.63 -2.95
CA ALA A 71 1.83 10.39 -2.26
C ALA A 71 2.44 11.19 -1.11
N PRO A 72 1.84 12.32 -0.70
CA PRO A 72 2.43 13.18 0.34
C PRO A 72 2.35 12.58 1.75
N THR A 73 1.40 11.66 1.99
CA THR A 73 1.20 11.04 3.31
C THR A 73 1.07 9.53 3.20
N ALA A 74 1.35 8.82 4.31
CA ALA A 74 1.12 7.37 4.41
C ALA A 74 -0.34 7.00 4.14
N ARG A 75 -1.27 7.86 4.56
CA ARG A 75 -2.72 7.68 4.41
C ARG A 75 -3.18 7.85 2.96
N ASP A 76 -2.59 8.79 2.23
CA ASP A 76 -2.83 8.93 0.79
C ASP A 76 -2.20 7.78 0.01
N ALA A 77 -1.00 7.36 0.41
CA ALA A 77 -0.32 6.21 -0.18
C ALA A 77 -1.12 4.92 0.00
N SER A 78 -1.64 4.66 1.22
CA SER A 78 -2.48 3.50 1.48
C SER A 78 -3.77 3.57 0.68
N ARG A 79 -4.46 4.72 0.67
CA ARG A 79 -5.66 4.92 -0.17
C ARG A 79 -5.40 4.58 -1.64
N LYS A 80 -4.27 5.03 -2.21
CA LYS A 80 -3.91 4.73 -3.61
C LYS A 80 -3.70 3.24 -3.86
N VAL A 81 -3.06 2.53 -2.92
CA VAL A 81 -2.93 1.08 -2.98
C VAL A 81 -4.29 0.38 -2.93
N GLU A 82 -5.18 0.82 -2.05
CA GLU A 82 -6.50 0.22 -1.85
C GLU A 82 -7.39 0.46 -3.08
N GLU A 83 -7.42 1.69 -3.63
CA GLU A 83 -8.09 2.01 -4.90
C GLU A 83 -7.59 1.12 -6.05
N TYR A 84 -6.26 0.98 -6.18
CA TYR A 84 -5.66 0.12 -7.19
C TYR A 84 -6.06 -1.36 -6.99
N TYR A 85 -6.00 -1.86 -5.75
CA TYR A 85 -6.32 -3.26 -5.46
C TYR A 85 -7.77 -3.59 -5.81
N SER A 86 -8.72 -2.76 -5.40
CA SER A 86 -10.14 -2.95 -5.74
C SER A 86 -10.36 -2.95 -7.26
N HIS A 87 -9.74 -2.02 -8.00
CA HIS A 87 -9.82 -2.01 -9.47
C HIS A 87 -9.17 -3.26 -10.09
N LEU A 88 -8.03 -3.70 -9.56
CA LEU A 88 -7.32 -4.89 -10.04
C LEU A 88 -8.17 -6.15 -9.84
N MET A 89 -8.79 -6.31 -8.67
CA MET A 89 -9.65 -7.46 -8.38
C MET A 89 -10.88 -7.46 -9.30
N ALA A 90 -11.58 -6.32 -9.40
CA ALA A 90 -12.73 -6.17 -10.28
C ALA A 90 -12.40 -6.48 -11.76
N HIS A 91 -11.28 -5.95 -12.26
CA HIS A 91 -10.82 -6.20 -13.63
C HIS A 91 -10.54 -7.69 -13.91
N ASN A 92 -10.10 -8.43 -12.89
CA ASN A 92 -9.82 -9.85 -12.99
C ASN A 92 -11.02 -10.74 -12.61
N GLY A 93 -12.20 -10.16 -12.35
CA GLY A 93 -13.40 -10.89 -11.92
C GLY A 93 -13.26 -11.54 -10.54
N LEU A 94 -12.39 -10.99 -9.68
CA LEU A 94 -12.15 -11.44 -8.32
C LEU A 94 -12.86 -10.51 -7.33
N ALA A 95 -13.31 -11.07 -6.21
CA ALA A 95 -13.75 -10.27 -5.08
C ALA A 95 -12.55 -9.83 -4.24
N ASP A 96 -12.53 -8.56 -3.85
CA ASP A 96 -11.75 -8.07 -2.72
C ASP A 96 -12.52 -8.32 -1.42
N GLY A 97 -11.81 -8.66 -0.35
CA GLY A 97 -12.39 -8.88 0.98
C GLY A 97 -12.71 -7.58 1.69
N ASN A 98 -13.40 -6.66 1.00
CA ASN A 98 -13.91 -5.44 1.60
C ASN A 98 -14.73 -5.82 2.85
N PRO A 99 -14.34 -5.40 4.07
CA PRO A 99 -15.17 -5.59 5.24
C PRO A 99 -16.51 -4.84 5.11
#